data_AF-W1I726-F1
#
_entry.id   AF-W1I726-F1
#
_cell.length_a   1.000
_cell.length_b   1.000
_cell.length_c   1.000
_cell.angle_alpha   90.00
_cell.angle_beta   90.00
_cell.angle_gamma   90.00
#
_symmetry.space_group_name_H-M   'P 1'
#
loop_
_entity.id
_entity.type
_entity.pdbx_description
1 polymer ?
#
loop_
_entity_poly.entity_id
_entity_poly.type
_entity_poly.pdbx_seq_one_letter_code
_entity_poly.pdbx_strand_id
1 'polypeptide(L)'
;MRQQSVINLDPIDVQRSRQDSVLSRFFKTRHFKGKGGSYSEPYGHYLFCGRQGAGKTVSMIWFYELLRDKYSKKGYDVVLYANFHLKNCVYIKKSTFLKSIQSVEFDSSKVHIYLIDEIQSWYPKDTRDKLLLKEIDDLTGEFSQLRKRNIYVLSTAQVYGRVNKNLREQCLFMIDNRRSRLTRRYVSDFIDGDDILCDTLGRWSGIPSKIYVHGLPKLAFDTHERVSNSL
;
A
#
# COMPACT_ATOMS: atom_id res chain seq x y z
N MET A 1 20.18 32.17 9.50
CA MET A 1 19.64 31.33 10.60
C MET A 1 19.40 29.92 10.07
N ARG A 2 20.19 28.93 10.53
CA ARG A 2 19.94 27.51 10.24
C ARG A 2 18.81 27.04 11.15
N GLN A 3 17.70 26.61 10.56
CA GLN A 3 16.58 26.03 11.30
C GLN A 3 17.01 24.63 11.76
N GLN A 4 17.41 24.50 13.03
CA GLN A 4 17.62 23.19 13.64
C GLN A 4 16.26 22.52 13.83
N SER A 5 16.04 21.42 13.11
CA SER A 5 14.91 20.51 13.36
C SER A 5 15.20 19.74 14.65
N VAL A 6 14.76 20.27 15.79
CA VAL A 6 14.80 19.55 17.06
C VAL A 6 13.57 18.63 17.09
N ILE A 7 13.73 17.42 16.57
CA ILE A 7 12.91 16.29 17.03
C ILE A 7 13.52 15.94 18.39
N ASN A 8 12.94 16.46 19.47
CA ASN A 8 13.23 15.94 20.81
C ASN A 8 12.68 14.51 20.83
N LEU A 9 13.57 13.54 20.65
CA LEU A 9 13.26 12.15 20.98
C LEU A 9 13.02 12.07 22.48
N ASP A 10 11.91 11.45 22.87
CA ASP A 10 11.60 11.25 24.29
C ASP A 10 12.77 10.52 24.98
N PRO A 11 13.13 10.86 26.23
CA PRO A 11 14.20 10.17 26.97
C PRO A 11 14.00 8.65 27.06
N ILE A 12 12.74 8.21 26.97
CA ILE A 12 12.31 6.82 26.92
C ILE A 12 12.77 6.12 25.64
N ASP A 13 12.73 6.80 24.48
CA ASP A 13 13.20 6.26 23.19
C ASP A 13 14.72 6.13 23.15
N VAL A 14 15.43 7.07 23.78
CA VAL A 14 16.90 7.02 23.88
C VAL A 14 17.33 5.82 24.75
N GLN A 15 16.66 5.57 25.87
CA GLN A 15 16.93 4.39 26.71
C GLN A 15 16.53 3.07 26.04
N ARG A 16 15.41 3.02 25.31
CA ARG A 16 15.02 1.87 24.49
C ARG A 16 16.06 1.55 23.42
N SER A 17 16.56 2.55 22.68
CA SER A 17 17.55 2.33 21.61
C SER A 17 18.83 1.63 22.10
N ARG A 18 19.25 1.88 23.36
CA ARG A 18 20.40 1.22 23.99
C ARG A 18 20.09 -0.22 24.42
N GLN A 19 18.89 -0.48 24.94
CA GLN A 19 18.47 -1.84 25.33
C GLN A 19 18.13 -2.74 24.14
N ASP A 20 17.83 -2.15 22.98
CA ASP A 20 17.45 -2.82 21.72
C ASP A 20 18.56 -2.84 20.66
N SER A 21 19.82 -2.66 21.07
CA SER A 21 20.97 -2.90 20.19
C SER A 21 20.86 -4.28 19.51
N VAL A 22 21.36 -4.39 18.28
CA VAL A 22 21.37 -5.67 17.53
C VAL A 22 21.99 -6.80 18.36
N LEU A 23 23.03 -6.47 19.14
CA LEU A 23 23.71 -7.40 20.03
C LEU A 23 22.80 -7.88 21.17
N SER A 24 22.10 -6.98 21.86
CA SER A 24 21.18 -7.34 22.94
C SER A 24 19.95 -8.11 22.44
N ARG A 25 19.47 -7.82 21.22
CA ARG A 25 18.42 -8.62 20.56
C ARG A 25 18.90 -10.03 20.29
N PHE A 26 20.11 -10.19 19.74
CA PHE A 26 20.70 -11.50 19.47
C PHE A 26 20.78 -12.39 20.73
N PHE A 27 21.21 -11.85 21.88
CA PHE A 27 21.26 -12.61 23.14
C PHE A 27 19.88 -12.95 23.72
N LYS A 28 18.83 -12.19 23.38
CA LYS A 28 17.45 -12.45 23.80
C LYS A 28 16.72 -13.38 22.83
N THR A 29 17.12 -13.44 21.56
CA THR A 29 16.47 -14.27 20.54
C THR A 29 16.73 -15.75 20.78
N ARG A 30 15.65 -16.52 20.98
CA ARG A 30 15.69 -17.98 21.05
C ARG A 30 15.09 -18.55 19.78
N HIS A 31 15.90 -19.27 19.01
CA HIS A 31 15.43 -19.93 17.79
C HIS A 31 14.83 -21.30 18.12
N PHE A 32 13.56 -21.50 17.76
CA PHE A 32 12.90 -22.80 17.81
C PHE A 32 13.00 -23.49 16.44
N LYS A 33 13.06 -24.82 16.43
CA LYS A 33 13.17 -25.61 15.19
C LYS A 33 11.94 -25.38 14.29
N GLY A 34 12.17 -25.05 13.02
CA GLY A 34 11.15 -24.89 11.99
C GLY A 34 11.77 -24.54 10.63
N LYS A 35 11.08 -24.84 9.52
CA LYS A 35 11.52 -24.38 8.20
C LYS A 35 11.32 -22.86 8.12
N GLY A 36 12.36 -22.14 7.70
CA GLY A 36 12.23 -20.72 7.38
C GLY A 36 11.18 -20.50 6.29
N GLY A 37 10.32 -19.50 6.45
CA GLY A 37 9.34 -19.15 5.42
C GLY A 37 10.03 -18.63 4.15
N SER A 38 9.47 -18.92 2.97
CA SER A 38 9.97 -18.30 1.73
C SER A 38 9.62 -16.82 1.72
N TYR A 39 10.57 -15.95 1.38
CA TYR A 39 10.33 -14.53 1.24
C TYR A 39 9.52 -14.26 -0.04
N SER A 40 8.21 -14.05 0.12
CA SER A 40 7.32 -13.60 -0.94
C SER A 40 6.67 -12.31 -0.50
N GLU A 41 6.47 -11.37 -1.43
CA GLU A 41 5.68 -10.16 -1.13
C GLU A 41 4.38 -10.56 -0.40
N PRO A 42 4.10 -10.01 0.79
CA PRO A 42 2.96 -10.42 1.59
C PRO A 42 1.67 -9.89 0.97
N TYR A 43 0.64 -10.72 0.96
CA TYR A 43 -0.73 -10.30 0.69
C TYR A 43 -1.17 -9.23 1.71
N GLY A 44 -1.83 -8.18 1.23
CA GLY A 44 -2.34 -7.09 2.07
C GLY A 44 -2.45 -5.78 1.31
N HIS A 45 -2.44 -4.67 2.05
CA HIS A 45 -2.64 -3.33 1.51
C HIS A 45 -1.31 -2.61 1.24
N TYR A 46 -1.16 -2.11 0.01
CA TYR A 46 -0.02 -1.33 -0.47
C TYR A 46 -0.53 0.04 -0.92
N LEU A 47 0.02 1.11 -0.36
CA LEU A 47 -0.43 2.48 -0.62
C LEU A 47 0.64 3.30 -1.33
N PHE A 48 0.48 3.47 -2.64
CA PHE A 48 1.33 4.23 -3.53
C PHE A 48 1.06 5.73 -3.39
N CYS A 49 1.97 6.42 -2.71
CA CYS A 49 1.91 7.86 -2.46
C CYS A 49 2.82 8.64 -3.38
N GLY A 50 2.52 9.93 -3.57
CA GLY A 50 3.34 10.85 -4.36
C GLY A 50 2.53 12.00 -4.93
N ARG A 51 3.22 13.12 -5.23
CA ARG A 51 2.61 14.30 -5.86
C ARG A 51 1.90 13.92 -7.17
N GLN A 52 0.95 14.74 -7.60
CA GLN A 52 0.35 14.58 -8.92
C GLN A 52 1.45 14.54 -10.01
N GLY A 53 1.35 13.58 -10.93
CA GLY A 53 2.36 13.34 -11.96
C GLY A 53 3.63 12.60 -11.49
N ALA A 54 3.74 12.21 -10.21
CA ALA A 54 4.90 11.48 -9.70
C ALA A 54 4.98 10.01 -10.15
N GLY A 55 3.88 9.48 -10.71
CA GLY A 55 3.84 8.13 -11.28
C GLY A 55 3.22 7.06 -10.39
N LYS A 56 2.54 7.40 -9.29
CA LYS A 56 1.90 6.44 -8.38
C LYS A 56 1.03 5.39 -9.09
N THR A 57 0.19 5.79 -10.05
CA THR A 57 -0.67 4.87 -10.83
C THR A 57 0.17 3.98 -11.76
N VAL A 58 1.20 4.56 -12.40
CA VAL A 58 2.16 3.82 -13.24
C VAL A 58 2.87 2.74 -12.41
N SER A 59 3.39 3.11 -11.23
CA SER A 59 4.10 2.23 -10.32
C SER A 59 3.20 1.16 -9.72
N MET A 60 1.94 1.50 -9.39
CA MET A 60 0.94 0.54 -8.94
C MET A 60 0.65 -0.53 -10.01
N ILE A 61 0.44 -0.12 -11.27
CA ILE A 61 0.20 -1.05 -12.38
C ILE A 61 1.45 -1.89 -12.68
N TRP A 62 2.64 -1.28 -12.68
CA TRP A 62 3.89 -2.01 -12.84
C TRP A 62 4.07 -3.08 -11.76
N PHE A 63 3.77 -2.75 -10.50
CA PHE A 63 3.86 -3.72 -9.40
C PHE A 63 2.82 -4.83 -9.53
N TYR A 64 1.60 -4.50 -9.97
CA TYR A 64 0.59 -5.51 -10.35
C TYR A 64 1.12 -6.48 -11.41
N GLU A 65 1.77 -6.00 -12.48
CA GLU A 65 2.35 -6.88 -13.51
C GLU A 65 3.39 -7.84 -12.95
N LEU A 66 4.24 -7.37 -12.02
CA LEU A 66 5.20 -8.23 -11.33
C LEU A 66 4.51 -9.33 -10.52
N LEU A 67 3.46 -8.97 -9.78
CA LEU A 67 2.68 -9.94 -8.99
C LEU A 67 1.98 -10.93 -9.92
N ARG A 68 1.31 -10.45 -10.97
CA ARG A 68 0.63 -11.28 -11.95
C ARG A 68 1.59 -12.29 -12.58
N ASP A 69 2.72 -11.83 -13.11
CA ASP A 69 3.72 -12.71 -13.75
C ASP A 69 4.26 -13.75 -12.77
N LYS A 70 4.52 -13.36 -11.51
CA LYS A 70 4.95 -14.26 -10.43
C LYS A 70 3.91 -15.35 -10.15
N TYR A 71 2.63 -14.99 -10.04
CA TYR A 71 1.56 -15.93 -9.69
C TYR A 71 1.13 -16.81 -10.86
N SER A 72 1.06 -16.27 -12.08
CA SER A 72 0.79 -17.06 -13.28
C SER A 72 1.88 -18.11 -13.52
N LYS A 73 3.17 -17.80 -13.27
CA LYS A 73 4.26 -18.80 -13.32
C LYS A 73 4.13 -19.92 -12.29
N LYS A 74 3.42 -19.65 -11.19
CA LYS A 74 3.11 -20.64 -10.16
C LYS A 74 1.80 -21.40 -10.42
N GLY A 75 1.13 -21.14 -11.56
CA GLY A 75 -0.12 -21.80 -11.94
C GLY A 75 -1.37 -21.21 -11.29
N TYR A 76 -1.29 -20.01 -10.69
CA TYR A 76 -2.46 -19.36 -10.09
C TYR A 76 -3.24 -18.58 -11.15
N ASP A 77 -4.57 -18.58 -10.99
CA ASP A 77 -5.45 -17.63 -11.66
C ASP A 77 -5.43 -16.27 -10.91
N VAL A 78 -5.29 -15.18 -11.67
CA VAL A 78 -5.12 -13.82 -11.12
C VAL A 78 -6.32 -12.98 -11.52
N VAL A 79 -7.19 -12.72 -10.56
CA VAL A 79 -8.42 -11.93 -10.76
C VAL A 79 -8.12 -10.45 -10.47
N LEU A 80 -8.31 -9.61 -11.48
CA LEU A 80 -8.04 -8.17 -11.41
C LEU A 80 -9.33 -7.38 -11.17
N TYR A 81 -9.30 -6.49 -10.19
CA TYR A 81 -10.36 -5.53 -9.90
C TYR A 81 -9.79 -4.11 -10.00
N ALA A 82 -10.52 -3.16 -10.59
CA ALA A 82 -10.04 -1.78 -10.72
C ALA A 82 -11.16 -0.74 -10.71
N ASN A 83 -10.88 0.47 -10.23
CA ASN A 83 -11.80 1.62 -10.32
C ASN A 83 -11.55 2.51 -11.54
N PHE A 84 -10.83 2.00 -12.53
CA PHE A 84 -10.57 2.60 -13.84
C PHE A 84 -10.50 1.49 -14.88
N HIS A 85 -10.56 1.85 -16.16
CA HIS A 85 -10.62 0.86 -17.23
C HIS A 85 -9.24 0.24 -17.48
N LEU A 86 -9.21 -1.08 -17.37
CA LEU A 86 -8.08 -1.93 -17.72
C LEU A 86 -8.62 -3.15 -18.48
N LYS A 87 -7.78 -3.73 -19.34
CA LYS A 87 -8.15 -4.97 -20.03
C LYS A 87 -8.38 -6.09 -19.02
N ASN A 88 -9.50 -6.81 -19.17
CA ASN A 88 -9.86 -7.98 -18.36
C ASN A 88 -9.97 -7.69 -16.85
N CYS A 89 -10.37 -6.48 -16.43
CA CYS A 89 -10.65 -6.18 -15.03
C CYS A 89 -12.14 -6.22 -14.71
N VAL A 90 -12.48 -6.61 -13.49
CA VAL A 90 -13.77 -6.36 -12.88
C VAL A 90 -13.81 -4.90 -12.39
N TYR A 91 -14.73 -4.10 -12.94
CA TYR A 91 -14.85 -2.70 -12.55
C TYR A 91 -15.47 -2.54 -11.16
N ILE A 92 -14.84 -1.73 -10.30
CA ILE A 92 -15.27 -1.49 -8.92
C ILE A 92 -15.58 -0.02 -8.69
N LYS A 93 -16.73 0.24 -8.06
CA LYS A 93 -17.13 1.54 -7.53
C LYS A 93 -16.92 1.57 -6.02
N LYS A 94 -16.84 2.77 -5.43
CA LYS A 94 -16.79 2.95 -3.97
C LYS A 94 -17.88 2.14 -3.26
N SER A 95 -19.14 2.26 -3.74
CA SER A 95 -20.30 1.60 -3.13
C SER A 95 -20.28 0.07 -3.17
N THR A 96 -19.47 -0.54 -4.05
CA THR A 96 -19.35 -1.99 -4.17
C THR A 96 -18.04 -2.52 -3.62
N PHE A 97 -17.09 -1.65 -3.25
CA PHE A 97 -15.73 -2.05 -2.89
C PHE A 97 -15.69 -2.95 -1.66
N LEU A 98 -16.29 -2.52 -0.54
CA LEU A 98 -16.36 -3.32 0.69
C LEU A 98 -17.00 -4.69 0.44
N LYS A 99 -18.18 -4.71 -0.18
CA LYS A 99 -18.91 -5.96 -0.50
C LYS A 99 -18.10 -6.88 -1.40
N SER A 100 -17.37 -6.32 -2.37
CA SER A 100 -16.52 -7.12 -3.27
C SER A 100 -15.41 -7.82 -2.51
N ILE A 101 -14.78 -7.17 -1.54
CA ILE A 101 -13.75 -7.80 -0.70
C ILE A 101 -14.38 -8.88 0.18
N GLN A 102 -15.51 -8.58 0.83
CA GLN A 102 -16.23 -9.52 1.68
C GLN A 102 -16.65 -10.80 0.94
N SER A 103 -17.01 -10.69 -0.34
CA SER A 103 -17.42 -11.82 -1.17
C SER A 103 -16.28 -12.75 -1.60
N VAL A 104 -15.02 -12.32 -1.47
CA VAL A 104 -13.87 -13.17 -1.80
C VAL A 104 -13.64 -14.14 -0.65
N GLU A 105 -13.77 -15.43 -0.95
CA GLU A 105 -13.37 -16.53 -0.08
C GLU A 105 -11.96 -17.02 -0.43
N PHE A 106 -11.33 -17.77 0.49
CA PHE A 106 -10.01 -18.34 0.20
C PHE A 106 -10.11 -19.44 -0.85
N ASP A 107 -9.30 -19.33 -1.90
CA ASP A 107 -9.09 -20.34 -2.92
C ASP A 107 -7.58 -20.54 -3.10
N SER A 108 -7.12 -21.79 -2.97
CA SER A 108 -5.70 -22.14 -3.02
C SER A 108 -5.07 -21.94 -4.40
N SER A 109 -5.89 -21.78 -5.44
CA SER A 109 -5.49 -21.60 -6.83
C SER A 109 -5.66 -20.17 -7.35
N LYS A 110 -6.23 -19.26 -6.54
CA LYS A 110 -6.52 -17.88 -6.96
C LYS A 110 -5.82 -16.82 -6.13
N VAL A 111 -5.53 -15.72 -6.80
CA VAL A 111 -5.06 -14.47 -6.20
C VAL A 111 -5.93 -13.32 -6.70
N HIS A 112 -6.43 -12.50 -5.77
CA HIS A 112 -7.27 -11.35 -6.08
C HIS A 112 -6.43 -10.08 -5.92
N ILE A 113 -6.41 -9.22 -6.94
CA ILE A 113 -5.67 -7.95 -6.89
C ILE A 113 -6.60 -6.79 -7.21
N TYR A 114 -6.77 -5.88 -6.25
CA TYR A 114 -7.51 -4.64 -6.40
C TYR A 114 -6.57 -3.49 -6.73
N LEU A 115 -6.90 -2.69 -7.75
CA LEU A 115 -6.21 -1.47 -8.13
C LEU A 115 -7.14 -0.27 -7.92
N ILE A 116 -6.95 0.43 -6.80
CA ILE A 116 -7.81 1.56 -6.40
C ILE A 116 -7.02 2.86 -6.51
N ASP A 117 -7.21 3.57 -7.61
CA ASP A 117 -6.57 4.86 -7.81
C ASP A 117 -7.33 5.97 -7.05
N GLU A 118 -6.57 6.86 -6.40
CA GLU A 118 -7.03 8.00 -5.58
C GLU A 118 -7.96 7.57 -4.42
N ILE A 119 -7.55 6.58 -3.62
CA ILE A 119 -8.37 6.00 -2.53
C ILE A 119 -8.80 7.01 -1.46
N GLN A 120 -8.04 8.10 -1.26
CA GLN A 120 -8.41 9.16 -0.35
C GLN A 120 -9.68 9.92 -0.79
N SER A 121 -10.06 9.85 -2.06
CA SER A 121 -11.35 10.38 -2.52
C SER A 121 -12.53 9.55 -1.98
N TRP A 122 -12.29 8.26 -1.68
CA TRP A 122 -13.29 7.37 -1.11
C TRP A 122 -13.28 7.46 0.42
N TYR A 123 -12.09 7.46 1.02
CA TYR A 123 -11.90 7.39 2.46
C TYR A 123 -10.93 8.49 2.96
N PRO A 124 -11.38 9.76 2.98
CA PRO A 124 -10.54 10.88 3.40
C PRO A 124 -10.28 10.87 4.91
N LYS A 125 -9.15 11.46 5.32
CA LYS A 125 -8.71 11.57 6.72
C LYS A 125 -9.78 12.15 7.64
N ASP A 126 -10.36 13.28 7.25
CA ASP A 126 -11.17 14.12 8.14
C ASP A 126 -12.68 13.94 7.93
N THR A 127 -13.12 12.76 7.47
CA THR A 127 -14.56 12.48 7.34
C THR A 127 -15.26 12.47 8.71
N ARG A 128 -16.45 13.07 8.75
CA ARG A 128 -17.36 13.05 9.91
C ARG A 128 -18.67 12.32 9.62
N ASP A 129 -18.83 11.81 8.40
CA ASP A 129 -19.99 11.02 8.01
C ASP A 129 -19.98 9.69 8.76
N LYS A 130 -21.00 9.48 9.60
CA LYS A 130 -21.13 8.28 10.43
C LYS A 130 -21.27 7.00 9.61
N LEU A 131 -21.93 7.05 8.45
CA LEU A 131 -22.08 5.88 7.58
C LEU A 131 -20.73 5.51 6.96
N LEU A 132 -19.98 6.52 6.50
CA LEU A 132 -18.65 6.31 5.95
C LEU A 132 -17.66 5.83 7.02
N LEU A 133 -17.75 6.35 8.24
CA LEU A 133 -16.91 5.88 9.36
C LEU A 133 -17.19 4.40 9.69
N LYS A 134 -18.46 4.00 9.71
CA LYS A 134 -18.83 2.58 9.88
C LYS A 134 -18.28 1.71 8.75
N GLU A 135 -18.41 2.16 7.50
CA GLU A 135 -17.85 1.45 6.34
C GLU A 135 -16.32 1.32 6.44
N ILE A 136 -15.63 2.36 6.93
CA ILE A 136 -14.19 2.35 7.17
C ILE A 136 -13.81 1.33 8.24
N ASP A 137 -14.58 1.22 9.32
CA ASP A 137 -14.34 0.24 10.38
C ASP A 137 -14.54 -1.20 9.86
N ASP A 138 -15.60 -1.45 9.10
CA ASP A 138 -15.85 -2.75 8.44
C ASP A 138 -14.70 -3.08 7.46
N LEU A 139 -14.29 -2.12 6.65
CA LEU A 139 -13.18 -2.27 5.70
C LEU A 139 -11.83 -2.51 6.40
N THR A 140 -11.61 -1.88 7.56
CA THR A 140 -10.42 -2.11 8.40
C THR A 140 -10.40 -3.56 8.90
N GLY A 141 -11.54 -4.08 9.34
CA GLY A 141 -11.72 -5.49 9.69
C GLY A 141 -11.35 -6.42 8.54
N GLU A 142 -11.84 -6.13 7.33
CA GLU A 142 -11.51 -6.91 6.13
C GLU A 142 -10.03 -6.82 5.74
N PHE A 143 -9.42 -5.63 5.86
CA PHE A 143 -8.02 -5.37 5.50
C PHE A 143 -7.06 -6.18 6.38
N SER A 144 -7.37 -6.31 7.67
CA SER A 144 -6.61 -7.15 8.60
C SER A 144 -6.58 -8.65 8.20
N GLN A 145 -7.51 -9.09 7.34
CA GLN A 145 -7.69 -10.48 6.95
C GLN A 145 -7.33 -10.78 5.49
N LEU A 146 -6.85 -9.80 4.72
CA LEU A 146 -6.53 -9.96 3.29
C LEU A 146 -5.56 -11.13 3.03
N ARG A 147 -4.58 -11.32 3.92
CA ARG A 147 -3.60 -12.40 3.80
C ARG A 147 -4.21 -13.79 3.84
N LYS A 148 -5.26 -13.99 4.61
CA LYS A 148 -5.93 -15.29 4.75
C LYS A 148 -6.69 -15.68 3.47
N ARG A 149 -6.92 -14.74 2.56
CA ARG A 149 -7.75 -14.89 1.36
C ARG A 149 -6.99 -14.59 0.05
N ASN A 150 -5.66 -14.55 0.11
CA ASN A 150 -4.79 -14.27 -1.04
C ASN A 150 -5.11 -12.94 -1.77
N ILE A 151 -5.43 -11.87 -1.02
CA ILE A 151 -5.83 -10.58 -1.57
C ILE A 151 -4.70 -9.56 -1.50
N TYR A 152 -4.43 -8.87 -2.60
CA TYR A 152 -3.69 -7.62 -2.62
C TYR A 152 -4.67 -6.46 -2.85
N VAL A 153 -4.55 -5.42 -2.03
CA VAL A 153 -5.14 -4.13 -2.32
C VAL A 153 -4.01 -3.18 -2.64
N LEU A 154 -3.83 -2.84 -3.91
CA LEU A 154 -2.91 -1.81 -4.35
C LEU A 154 -3.72 -0.54 -4.57
N SER A 155 -3.32 0.55 -3.94
CA SER A 155 -4.08 1.79 -4.00
C SER A 155 -3.15 2.99 -4.13
N THR A 156 -3.67 4.10 -4.67
CA THR A 156 -2.88 5.33 -4.79
C THR A 156 -3.46 6.44 -3.93
N ALA A 157 -2.59 7.31 -3.42
CA ALA A 157 -2.98 8.57 -2.81
C ALA A 157 -1.99 9.69 -3.15
N GLN A 158 -2.44 10.94 -3.15
CA GLN A 158 -1.54 12.07 -3.35
C GLN A 158 -0.57 12.27 -2.17
N VAL A 159 -1.10 12.10 -0.96
CA VAL A 159 -0.36 12.25 0.30
C VAL A 159 -0.87 11.18 1.24
N TYR A 160 0.05 10.47 1.91
CA TYR A 160 -0.30 9.39 2.83
C TYR A 160 -1.33 9.84 3.86
N GLY A 161 -1.08 10.95 4.54
CA GLY A 161 -1.99 11.50 5.56
C GLY A 161 -3.32 12.05 5.06
N ARG A 162 -3.66 11.95 3.77
CA ARG A 162 -5.03 12.26 3.29
C ARG A 162 -5.98 11.07 3.40
N VAL A 163 -5.46 9.85 3.58
CA VAL A 163 -6.26 8.65 3.79
C VAL A 163 -6.66 8.55 5.26
N ASN A 164 -7.86 8.02 5.54
CA ASN A 164 -8.31 7.73 6.90
C ASN A 164 -7.27 6.92 7.71
N LYS A 165 -7.09 7.30 8.98
CA LYS A 165 -6.09 6.71 9.86
C LYS A 165 -6.25 5.19 10.01
N ASN A 166 -7.48 4.69 10.18
CA ASN A 166 -7.73 3.25 10.40
C ASN A 166 -7.24 2.42 9.20
N LEU A 167 -7.46 2.90 7.97
CA LEU A 167 -6.97 2.23 6.76
C LEU A 167 -5.45 2.33 6.61
N ARG A 168 -4.84 3.45 7.03
CA ARG A 168 -3.38 3.62 7.01
C ARG A 168 -2.68 2.66 7.97
N GLU A 169 -3.28 2.39 9.12
CA GLU A 169 -2.73 1.44 10.08
C GLU A 169 -2.76 -0.02 9.56
N GLN A 170 -3.61 -0.33 8.58
CA GLN A 170 -3.61 -1.65 7.93
C GLN A 170 -2.65 -1.74 6.73
N CYS A 171 -1.97 -0.64 6.39
CA CYS A 171 -1.06 -0.58 5.27
C CYS A 171 0.22 -1.37 5.57
N LEU A 172 0.50 -2.41 4.78
CA LEU A 172 1.75 -3.18 4.90
C LEU A 172 2.95 -2.39 4.38
N PHE A 173 2.76 -1.69 3.27
CA PHE A 173 3.79 -0.84 2.68
C PHE A 173 3.19 0.46 2.18
N MET A 174 3.76 1.57 2.62
CA MET A 174 3.60 2.84 1.93
C MET A 174 4.73 2.99 0.92
N ILE A 175 4.37 3.28 -0.32
CA ILE A 175 5.33 3.38 -1.42
C ILE A 175 5.43 4.83 -1.83
N ASP A 176 6.57 5.47 -1.57
CA ASP A 176 6.83 6.82 -2.05
C ASP A 176 7.29 6.78 -3.51
N ASN A 177 6.50 7.39 -4.38
CA ASN A 177 6.77 7.42 -5.80
C ASN A 177 7.29 8.79 -6.22
N ARG A 178 8.41 8.77 -6.94
CA ARG A 178 8.98 9.95 -7.59
C ARG A 178 9.46 9.60 -8.98
N ARG A 179 9.59 10.63 -9.81
CA ARG A 179 10.23 10.52 -11.12
C ARG A 179 11.66 11.04 -11.03
N SER A 180 12.63 10.21 -11.42
CA SER A 180 14.02 10.62 -11.54
C SER A 180 14.15 11.69 -12.63
N ARG A 181 14.72 12.84 -12.28
CA ARG A 181 14.95 13.93 -13.25
C ARG A 181 16.04 13.58 -14.27
N LEU A 182 17.00 12.74 -13.88
CA LEU A 182 18.13 12.33 -14.72
C LEU A 182 17.72 11.24 -15.72
N THR A 183 17.14 10.15 -15.22
CA THR A 183 16.85 8.97 -16.05
C THR A 183 15.42 8.95 -16.59
N ARG A 184 14.56 9.88 -16.15
CA ARG A 184 13.12 9.94 -16.44
C ARG A 184 12.34 8.69 -16.01
N ARG A 185 12.99 7.75 -15.30
CA ARG A 185 12.40 6.54 -14.74
C ARG A 185 11.62 6.84 -13.46
N TYR A 186 10.70 5.94 -13.13
CA TYR A 186 9.97 5.98 -11.87
C TYR A 186 10.79 5.29 -10.79
N VAL A 187 10.76 5.86 -9.59
CA VAL A 187 11.43 5.34 -8.40
C VAL A 187 10.36 5.16 -7.33
N SER A 188 10.31 3.95 -6.77
CA SER A 188 9.33 3.53 -5.78
C SER A 188 10.07 3.03 -4.55
N ASP A 189 10.01 3.81 -3.47
CA ASP A 189 10.60 3.49 -2.19
C ASP A 189 9.55 2.80 -1.31
N PHE A 190 9.74 1.52 -1.02
CA PHE A 190 8.83 0.72 -0.20
C PHE A 190 9.23 0.87 1.26
N ILE A 191 8.33 1.42 2.05
CA ILE A 191 8.51 1.67 3.48
C ILE A 191 7.51 0.77 4.21
N ASP A 192 8.01 -0.07 5.11
CA ASP A 192 7.18 -0.96 5.93
C ASP A 192 6.20 -0.14 6.78
N GLY A 193 4.97 -0.64 6.94
CA GLY A 193 3.89 0.03 7.65
C GLY A 193 4.27 0.47 9.07
N ASP A 194 5.03 -0.38 9.76
CA ASP A 194 5.50 -0.17 11.13
C ASP A 194 6.55 0.95 11.26
N ASP A 195 7.22 1.30 10.15
CA ASP A 195 8.28 2.33 10.11
C ASP A 195 7.76 3.72 9.69
N ILE A 196 6.45 3.86 9.43
CA ILE A 196 5.87 5.12 8.94
C ILE A 196 5.52 6.03 10.12
N LEU A 197 6.26 7.12 10.24
CA LEU A 197 5.91 8.23 11.12
C LEU A 197 5.13 9.26 10.31
N CYS A 198 3.85 9.48 10.62
CA CYS A 198 3.04 10.51 9.97
C CYS A 198 2.65 11.61 10.96
N ASP A 199 2.95 12.87 10.60
CA ASP A 199 2.56 14.02 11.38
C ASP A 199 1.09 14.42 11.17
N THR A 200 0.64 15.43 11.93
CA THR A 200 -0.73 15.95 11.87
C THR A 200 -1.05 16.64 10.53
N LEU A 201 -0.04 17.16 9.84
CA LEU A 201 -0.14 17.79 8.51
C LEU A 201 -0.18 16.76 7.38
N GLY A 202 -0.01 15.47 7.70
CA GLY A 202 0.01 14.38 6.75
C GLY A 202 1.36 14.19 6.04
N ARG A 203 2.41 14.89 6.48
CA ARG A 203 3.79 14.58 6.09
C ARG A 203 4.19 13.28 6.76
N TRP A 204 5.01 12.51 6.09
CA TRP A 204 5.48 11.24 6.59
C TRP A 204 7.01 11.16 6.50
N SER A 205 7.58 10.31 7.33
CA SER A 205 8.98 9.89 7.30
C SER A 205 9.03 8.38 7.50
N GLY A 206 9.99 7.73 6.86
CA GLY A 206 10.22 6.30 6.99
C GLY A 206 11.46 5.90 6.20
N ILE A 207 12.07 4.79 6.58
CA ILE A 207 13.27 4.27 5.92
C ILE A 207 12.83 3.21 4.91
N PRO A 208 13.14 3.37 3.62
CA PRO A 208 12.77 2.36 2.63
C PRO A 208 13.49 1.04 2.89
N SER A 209 12.74 -0.05 3.01
CA SER A 209 13.31 -1.41 3.06
C SER A 209 13.65 -1.93 1.67
N LYS A 210 12.99 -1.43 0.62
CA LYS A 210 13.29 -1.73 -0.79
C LYS A 210 13.11 -0.48 -1.65
N ILE A 211 13.93 -0.36 -2.70
CA ILE A 211 13.82 0.71 -3.69
C ILE A 211 13.79 0.08 -5.08
N TYR A 212 12.75 0.35 -5.85
CA TYR A 212 12.64 -0.11 -7.24
C TYR A 212 12.75 1.07 -8.22
N VAL A 213 13.44 0.84 -9.34
CA VAL A 213 13.56 1.82 -10.42
C VAL A 213 13.06 1.20 -11.73
N HIS A 214 11.95 1.71 -12.25
CA HIS A 214 11.24 1.08 -13.36
C HIS A 214 10.79 2.06 -14.46
N GLY A 215 10.42 1.49 -15.62
CA GLY A 215 9.83 2.20 -16.75
C GLY A 215 8.31 2.22 -16.69
N LEU A 216 7.67 2.41 -17.83
CA LEU A 216 6.23 2.24 -17.97
C LEU A 216 5.85 0.75 -17.87
N PRO A 217 4.66 0.41 -17.32
CA PRO A 217 4.10 -0.94 -17.40
C PRO A 217 3.78 -1.31 -18.85
N LYS A 218 3.62 -2.61 -19.11
CA LYS A 218 3.22 -3.11 -20.43
C LYS A 218 1.72 -2.95 -20.67
N LEU A 219 0.91 -3.03 -19.62
CA LEU A 219 -0.52 -2.88 -19.65
C LEU A 219 -0.87 -1.43 -19.99
N ALA A 220 -1.61 -1.24 -21.08
CA ALA A 220 -2.16 0.05 -21.45
C ALA A 220 -3.24 0.46 -20.44
N PHE A 221 -3.24 1.74 -20.07
CA PHE A 221 -4.24 2.34 -19.21
C PHE A 221 -4.44 3.80 -19.60
N ASP A 222 -5.69 4.24 -19.70
CA ASP A 222 -6.02 5.66 -19.85
C ASP A 222 -6.34 6.24 -18.47
N THR A 223 -5.55 7.23 -18.05
CA THR A 223 -5.77 7.93 -16.78
C THR A 223 -6.76 9.09 -16.93
N HIS A 224 -7.08 9.49 -18.18
CA HIS A 224 -7.85 10.69 -18.51
C HIS A 224 -9.32 10.42 -18.89
N GLU A 225 -9.74 9.18 -19.12
CA GLU A 225 -11.16 8.83 -19.40
C GLU A 225 -12.14 9.09 -18.23
N ARG A 226 -11.65 9.53 -17.07
CA ARG A 226 -12.46 9.68 -15.84
C ARG A 226 -13.42 10.87 -15.79
N VAL A 227 -13.41 11.79 -16.76
CA VAL A 227 -14.18 13.05 -16.66
C VAL A 227 -15.50 13.04 -17.44
N SER A 228 -15.76 12.07 -18.32
CA SER A 228 -16.93 12.11 -19.21
C SER A 228 -18.18 11.36 -18.74
N ASN A 229 -18.11 10.54 -17.68
CA ASN A 229 -19.23 9.66 -17.27
C ASN A 229 -19.78 9.92 -15.86
N SER A 230 -19.67 11.15 -15.35
CA SER A 230 -20.27 11.57 -14.08
C SER A 230 -21.19 12.80 -14.22
N LEU A 231 -21.93 12.87 -15.32
CA LEU A 231 -23.15 13.69 -15.45
C LEU A 231 -24.37 12.78 -15.34
#